data_AF-A0A1D9BB12-F1
#
_entry.id   AF-A0A1D9BB12-F1
#
_cell.length_a   1.000
_cell.length_b   1.000
_cell.length_c   1.000
_cell.angle_alpha   90.00
_cell.angle_beta   90.00
_cell.angle_gamma   90.00
#
_symmetry.space_group_name_H-M   'P 1'
#
loop_
_entity.id
_entity.type
_entity.pdbx_description
1 polymer ?
#
loop_
_entity_poly.entity_id
_entity_poly.type
_entity_poly.pdbx_seq_one_letter_code
_entity_poly.pdbx_strand_id
1 'polypeptide(L)'
;MIKPLSVLAALALLTGCEPAPVAPKVASPVAEAPAAQPANTTEARHANPLLNVPPDVFMTVIGDCGDKLFGSKPDASATQDCMAAIRAAASQAGLGDISDIQLADPYIGERWRSEIARH
;
A
#
# COMPACT_ATOMS: atom_id res chain seq x y z
N MET A 1 -74.48 -26.28 14.80
CA MET A 1 -75.13 -25.46 13.74
C MET A 1 -74.50 -24.07 13.80
N ILE A 2 -74.04 -23.35 12.79
CA ILE A 2 -73.95 -23.47 11.32
C ILE A 2 -72.88 -22.41 10.93
N LYS A 3 -71.92 -22.76 10.06
CA LYS A 3 -71.16 -21.78 9.25
C LYS A 3 -72.05 -21.32 8.10
N PRO A 4 -72.06 -20.02 7.74
CA PRO A 4 -71.88 -19.66 6.32
C PRO A 4 -71.00 -18.38 6.14
N LEU A 5 -70.01 -18.40 5.24
CA LEU A 5 -70.05 -18.01 3.81
C LEU A 5 -70.26 -16.49 3.60
N SER A 6 -69.22 -15.75 3.15
CA SER A 6 -68.81 -15.50 1.75
C SER A 6 -69.29 -14.10 1.31
N VAL A 7 -68.56 -13.24 0.60
CA VAL A 7 -68.24 -13.30 -0.84
C VAL A 7 -67.45 -12.01 -1.20
N LEU A 8 -66.34 -12.17 -1.96
CA LEU A 8 -65.77 -11.37 -3.08
C LEU A 8 -65.79 -9.80 -3.05
N ALA A 9 -64.85 -9.05 -3.65
CA ALA A 9 -63.90 -9.35 -4.73
C ALA A 9 -62.87 -8.21 -4.92
N ALA A 10 -61.73 -8.59 -5.52
CA ALA A 10 -61.03 -7.91 -6.63
C ALA A 10 -60.24 -6.60 -6.31
N LEU A 11 -59.09 -6.32 -6.91
CA LEU A 11 -58.51 -6.78 -8.18
C LEU A 11 -57.01 -6.43 -8.23
N ALA A 12 -56.28 -7.15 -9.10
CA ALA A 12 -55.22 -6.66 -9.99
C ALA A 12 -53.81 -6.41 -9.38
N LEU A 13 -52.69 -6.93 -9.91
CA LEU A 13 -52.39 -7.64 -11.15
C LEU A 13 -51.13 -8.51 -10.93
N LEU A 14 -51.24 -9.79 -11.28
CA LEU A 14 -50.11 -10.63 -11.67
C LEU A 14 -49.84 -10.36 -13.15
N THR A 15 -48.58 -10.09 -13.51
CA THR A 15 -48.06 -10.53 -14.82
C THR A 15 -46.62 -10.98 -14.62
N GLY A 16 -46.45 -12.27 -14.36
CA GLY A 16 -45.25 -12.95 -14.78
C GLY A 16 -45.19 -12.99 -16.30
N CYS A 17 -43.99 -12.90 -16.85
CA CYS A 17 -43.70 -13.41 -18.19
C CYS A 17 -42.27 -13.94 -18.18
N GLU A 18 -42.21 -15.26 -18.13
CA GLU A 18 -41.04 -16.12 -18.31
C GLU A 18 -40.49 -15.96 -19.74
N PRO A 19 -39.16 -16.09 -19.93
CA PRO A 19 -38.74 -17.19 -20.79
C PRO A 19 -37.40 -17.83 -20.34
N ALA A 20 -37.40 -19.16 -20.20
CA ALA A 20 -36.33 -19.99 -20.78
C ALA A 20 -36.78 -20.33 -22.22
N PRO A 21 -35.91 -20.57 -23.25
CA PRO A 21 -34.69 -21.39 -23.18
C PRO A 21 -33.56 -21.01 -24.19
N VAL A 22 -32.56 -21.89 -24.29
CA VAL A 22 -31.55 -22.10 -25.36
C VAL A 22 -30.20 -21.38 -25.20
N ALA A 23 -29.21 -22.17 -24.79
CA ALA A 23 -27.79 -21.86 -24.91
C ALA A 23 -27.33 -21.82 -26.39
N PRO A 24 -26.44 -20.88 -26.74
CA PRO A 24 -25.30 -21.26 -27.56
C PRO A 24 -23.97 -20.66 -27.07
N LYS A 25 -23.00 -21.58 -26.90
CA LYS A 25 -21.61 -21.49 -27.37
C LYS A 25 -20.74 -20.26 -26.97
N VAL A 26 -19.89 -20.51 -25.97
CA VAL A 26 -18.46 -20.13 -25.86
C VAL A 26 -18.06 -18.71 -26.29
N ALA A 27 -17.84 -17.85 -25.30
CA ALA A 27 -16.54 -17.21 -25.08
C ALA A 27 -16.46 -16.78 -23.62
N SER A 28 -15.45 -17.28 -22.92
CA SER A 28 -15.17 -17.00 -21.51
C SER A 28 -15.18 -15.48 -21.24
N PRO A 29 -15.95 -14.97 -20.27
CA PRO A 29 -15.51 -13.79 -19.58
C PRO A 29 -14.36 -14.26 -18.69
N VAL A 30 -13.15 -13.80 -19.01
CA VAL A 30 -12.09 -13.70 -18.01
C VAL A 30 -12.74 -13.02 -16.82
N ALA A 31 -13.05 -13.81 -15.79
CA ALA A 31 -13.27 -13.28 -14.47
C ALA A 31 -11.98 -12.51 -14.20
N GLU A 32 -12.08 -11.18 -14.24
CA GLU A 32 -11.04 -10.30 -13.78
C GLU A 32 -10.92 -10.63 -12.30
N ALA A 33 -10.06 -11.61 -12.02
CA ALA A 33 -9.62 -11.92 -10.68
C ALA A 33 -9.25 -10.56 -10.07
N PRO A 34 -9.69 -10.25 -8.84
CA PRO A 34 -9.18 -9.08 -8.16
C PRO A 34 -7.67 -9.15 -8.30
N ALA A 35 -7.11 -8.19 -9.04
CA ALA A 35 -5.69 -8.16 -9.33
C ALA A 35 -4.99 -8.41 -8.01
N ALA A 36 -4.20 -9.48 -7.95
CA ALA A 36 -3.43 -9.81 -6.78
C ALA A 36 -2.68 -8.53 -6.40
N GLN A 37 -3.18 -7.84 -5.37
CA GLN A 37 -2.46 -6.73 -4.79
C GLN A 37 -1.11 -7.34 -4.40
N PRO A 38 0.02 -6.78 -4.86
CA PRO A 38 1.32 -7.31 -4.49
C PRO A 38 1.33 -7.39 -2.97
N ALA A 39 1.49 -8.61 -2.46
CA ALA A 39 1.46 -8.89 -1.05
C ALA A 39 2.45 -7.94 -0.35
N ASN A 40 1.94 -7.12 0.56
CA ASN A 40 2.67 -6.42 1.60
C ASN A 40 3.78 -5.42 1.19
N THR A 41 3.39 -4.24 0.69
CA THR A 41 4.28 -3.06 0.71
C THR A 41 4.00 -2.11 1.87
N THR A 42 2.78 -2.09 2.42
CA THR A 42 2.42 -1.16 3.50
C THR A 42 2.91 -1.63 4.88
N GLU A 43 2.74 -2.91 5.25
CA GLU A 43 3.24 -3.40 6.55
C GLU A 43 4.77 -3.35 6.64
N ALA A 44 5.49 -3.64 5.55
CA ALA A 44 6.95 -3.57 5.50
C ALA A 44 7.47 -2.13 5.67
N ARG A 45 6.81 -1.12 5.06
CA ARG A 45 7.14 0.31 5.26
C ARG A 45 6.95 0.74 6.73
N HIS A 46 5.92 0.22 7.40
CA HIS A 46 5.68 0.51 8.82
C HIS A 46 6.75 -0.09 9.75
N ALA A 47 7.57 -1.03 9.29
CA ALA A 47 8.62 -1.64 10.10
C ALA A 47 9.97 -0.91 10.04
N ASN A 48 10.16 0.05 9.12
CA ASN A 48 11.42 0.77 9.01
C ASN A 48 11.40 2.04 9.89
N PRO A 49 12.12 2.07 11.02
CA PRO A 49 12.05 3.19 11.96
C PRO A 49 12.51 4.51 11.32
N LEU A 50 13.43 4.48 10.35
CA LEU A 50 13.86 5.68 9.61
C LEU A 50 12.72 6.27 8.75
N LEU A 51 11.82 5.45 8.21
CA LEU A 51 10.71 5.94 7.38
C LEU A 51 9.56 6.50 8.21
N ASN A 52 9.51 6.19 9.51
CA ASN A 52 8.40 6.57 10.39
C ASN A 52 8.71 7.78 11.29
N VAL A 53 9.95 8.26 11.34
CA VAL A 53 10.29 9.46 12.13
C VAL A 53 9.83 10.75 11.45
N PRO A 54 9.65 11.85 12.22
CA PRO A 54 9.40 13.18 11.67
C PRO A 54 10.45 13.62 10.62
N PRO A 55 10.11 14.51 9.67
CA PRO A 55 11.01 14.96 8.61
C PRO A 55 12.34 15.55 9.10
N ASP A 56 12.30 16.34 10.17
CA ASP A 56 13.48 16.96 10.79
C ASP A 56 14.44 15.91 11.36
N VAL A 57 13.90 14.89 12.04
CA VAL A 57 14.69 13.77 12.57
C VAL A 57 15.27 12.95 11.41
N PHE A 58 14.46 12.66 10.39
CA PHE A 58 14.91 11.94 9.20
C PHE A 58 16.08 12.66 8.51
N MET A 59 15.93 13.95 8.23
CA MET A 59 16.96 14.75 7.56
C MET A 59 18.21 14.90 8.42
N THR A 60 18.06 14.99 9.75
CA THR A 60 19.21 15.02 10.68
C THR A 60 19.98 13.70 10.66
N VAL A 61 19.28 12.56 10.64
CA VAL A 61 19.91 11.23 10.67
C VAL A 61 20.55 10.88 9.32
N ILE A 62 19.93 11.24 8.20
CA ILE A 62 20.50 11.04 6.86
C ILE A 62 21.67 12.01 6.61
N GLY A 63 21.55 13.26 7.05
CA GLY A 63 22.59 14.28 6.98
C GLY A 63 23.23 14.43 5.60
N ASP A 64 24.54 14.67 5.59
CA ASP A 64 25.35 14.84 4.37
C ASP A 64 25.45 13.56 3.52
N CYS A 65 25.08 12.41 4.08
CA CYS A 65 25.07 11.15 3.35
C CYS A 65 23.91 11.03 2.38
N GLY A 66 22.86 11.84 2.53
CA GLY A 66 21.72 11.80 1.62
C GLY A 66 22.10 12.07 0.16
N ASP A 67 22.92 13.09 -0.09
CA ASP A 67 23.35 13.42 -1.46
C ASP A 67 24.30 12.35 -2.02
N LYS A 68 25.24 11.88 -1.19
CA LYS A 68 26.19 10.83 -1.57
C LYS A 68 25.52 9.51 -1.91
N LEU A 69 24.40 9.19 -1.25
CA LEU A 69 23.69 7.93 -1.45
C LEU A 69 22.56 8.03 -2.48
N PHE A 70 21.82 9.14 -2.50
CA PHE A 70 20.53 9.25 -3.19
C PHE A 70 20.42 10.45 -4.13
N GLY A 71 21.46 11.30 -4.18
CA GLY A 71 21.56 12.45 -5.06
C GLY A 71 21.62 12.08 -6.55
N SER A 72 21.71 13.09 -7.42
CA SER A 72 21.75 12.87 -8.88
C SER A 72 23.01 12.15 -9.35
N LYS A 73 24.08 12.15 -8.53
CA LYS A 73 25.36 11.49 -8.79
C LYS A 73 25.82 10.78 -7.52
N PRO A 74 25.24 9.63 -7.19
CA PRO A 74 25.62 8.91 -5.98
C PRO A 74 27.08 8.47 -6.04
N ASP A 75 27.77 8.58 -4.91
CA ASP A 75 29.16 8.17 -4.74
C ASP A 75 29.21 6.76 -4.14
N ALA A 76 29.42 5.78 -5.03
CA ALA A 76 29.51 4.38 -4.62
C ALA A 76 30.62 4.12 -3.60
N SER A 77 31.72 4.89 -3.64
CA SER A 77 32.86 4.72 -2.72
C SER A 77 32.52 5.13 -1.28
N ALA A 78 31.58 6.08 -1.11
CA ALA A 78 31.14 6.55 0.19
C ALA A 78 30.03 5.67 0.82
N THR A 79 29.49 4.69 0.10
CA THR A 79 28.30 3.93 0.53
C THR A 79 28.48 3.32 1.92
N GLN A 80 29.56 2.58 2.15
CA GLN A 80 29.78 1.86 3.41
C GLN A 80 29.92 2.83 4.59
N ASP A 81 30.74 3.87 4.42
CA ASP A 81 30.95 4.91 5.44
C ASP A 81 29.65 5.64 5.76
N CYS A 82 28.84 5.92 4.73
CA CYS A 82 27.56 6.58 4.92
C CYS A 82 26.52 5.70 5.61
N MET A 83 26.45 4.42 5.27
CA MET A 83 25.57 3.49 6.00
C MET A 83 25.99 3.39 7.48
N ALA A 84 27.29 3.33 7.78
CA ALA A 84 27.78 3.34 9.15
C ALA A 84 27.42 4.63 9.90
N ALA A 85 27.60 5.80 9.27
CA ALA A 85 27.26 7.09 9.84
C ALA A 85 25.75 7.21 10.13
N ILE A 86 24.89 6.76 9.20
CA ILE A 86 23.43 6.78 9.39
C ILE A 86 23.02 5.89 10.56
N ARG A 87 23.60 4.69 10.72
CA ARG A 87 23.32 3.83 11.90
C ARG A 87 23.70 4.54 13.21
N ALA A 88 24.88 5.16 13.24
CA ALA A 88 25.35 5.88 14.41
C ALA A 88 24.43 7.06 14.76
N ALA A 89 24.02 7.85 13.77
CA ALA A 89 23.11 8.97 13.95
C ALA A 89 21.69 8.50 14.37
N ALA A 90 21.19 7.42 13.78
CA ALA A 90 19.91 6.83 14.15
C ALA A 90 19.89 6.34 15.61
N SER A 91 20.98 5.71 16.05
CA SER A 91 21.15 5.28 17.45
C SER A 91 21.14 6.48 18.40
N GLN A 92 21.86 7.56 18.05
CA GLN A 92 21.88 8.80 18.84
C GLN A 92 20.52 9.50 18.91
N ALA A 93 19.73 9.40 17.84
CA ALA A 93 18.37 9.92 17.76
C ALA A 93 17.32 9.00 18.43
N GLY A 94 17.73 7.89 19.06
CA GLY A 94 16.85 7.00 19.80
C GLY A 94 16.04 6.04 18.94
N LEU A 95 16.38 5.87 17.66
CA LEU A 95 15.72 4.91 16.77
C LEU A 95 16.18 3.46 16.99
N GLY A 96 17.21 3.24 17.80
CA GLY A 96 17.82 1.94 18.02
C GLY A 96 18.82 1.56 16.93
N ASP A 97 19.09 0.27 16.81
CA ASP A 97 20.02 -0.26 15.80
C ASP A 97 19.28 -0.49 14.48
N ILE A 98 19.76 0.14 13.41
CA ILE A 98 19.16 0.03 12.08
C ILE A 98 19.91 -1.05 11.30
N SER A 99 19.18 -2.08 10.91
CA SER A 99 19.74 -3.18 10.12
C SER A 99 20.08 -2.76 8.69
N ASP A 100 20.98 -3.52 8.05
CA ASP A 100 21.36 -3.34 6.64
C ASP A 100 20.14 -3.43 5.71
N ILE A 101 19.20 -4.32 6.01
CA ILE A 101 17.96 -4.51 5.23
C ILE A 101 17.10 -3.25 5.31
N GLN A 102 17.00 -2.63 6.49
CA GLN A 102 16.26 -1.39 6.66
C GLN A 102 16.94 -0.21 5.96
N LEU A 103 18.28 -0.16 5.93
CA LEU A 103 19.00 0.90 5.19
C LEU A 103 18.99 0.71 3.68
N ALA A 104 18.91 -0.53 3.20
CA ALA A 104 18.76 -0.86 1.79
C ALA A 104 17.32 -0.65 1.27
N ASP A 105 16.40 -0.20 2.13
CA ASP A 105 15.02 0.07 1.75
C ASP A 105 14.97 1.19 0.69
N PRO A 106 14.46 0.92 -0.52
CA PRO A 106 14.44 1.89 -1.62
C PRO A 106 13.64 3.15 -1.28
N TYR A 107 12.67 3.06 -0.35
CA TYR A 107 11.85 4.21 0.04
C TYR A 107 12.63 5.27 0.82
N ILE A 108 13.79 4.94 1.40
CA ILE A 108 14.64 5.95 2.07
C ILE A 108 15.13 6.99 1.06
N GLY A 109 15.60 6.55 -0.11
CA GLY A 109 16.05 7.46 -1.16
C GLY A 109 14.90 8.26 -1.78
N GLU A 110 13.72 7.66 -1.93
CA GLU A 110 12.51 8.37 -2.39
C GLU A 110 12.07 9.45 -1.40
N ARG A 111 12.07 9.11 -0.11
CA ARG A 111 11.76 10.06 0.96
C ARG A 111 12.75 11.21 0.96
N TRP A 112 14.06 10.94 0.98
CA TRP A 112 15.09 11.98 0.96
C TRP A 112 14.94 12.94 -0.22
N ARG A 113 14.73 12.43 -1.43
CA ARG A 113 14.47 13.27 -2.62
C ARG A 113 13.22 14.14 -2.47
N SER A 114 12.20 13.62 -1.79
CA SER A 114 10.96 14.37 -1.52
C SER A 114 11.15 15.45 -0.47
N GLU A 115 11.98 15.22 0.55
CA GLU A 115 12.27 16.20 1.60
C GLU A 115 13.12 17.35 1.03
N ILE A 116 14.18 17.07 0.26
CA ILE A 116 15.00 18.14 -0.34
C ILE A 116 14.23 18.98 -1.36
N ALA A 117 13.21 18.45 -2.02
CA ALA A 117 12.41 19.20 -2.99
C ALA A 117 11.43 20.18 -2.33
N ARG A 118 11.22 20.06 -1.01
CA ARG A 118 10.37 20.96 -0.21
C ARG A 118 11.14 22.14 0.38
N HIS A 119 12.47 22.13 0.24
CA HIS A 119 13.39 23.15 0.74
C HIS A 119 14.07 23.89 -0.43
#